data_AF-A0A9E3BQJ5-F1
#
_entry.id   AF-A0A9E3BQJ5-F1
#
_cell.length_a   1.000
_cell.length_b   1.000
_cell.length_c   1.000
_cell.angle_alpha   90.00
_cell.angle_beta   90.00
_cell.angle_gamma   90.00
#
_symmetry.space_group_name_H-M   'P 1'
#
loop_
_entity.id
_entity.type
_entity.pdbx_description
1 polymer ?
#
loop_
_entity_poly.entity_id
_entity_poly.type
_entity_poly.pdbx_seq_one_letter_code
_entity_poly.pdbx_strand_id
1 'polypeptide(L)'
;MDALLAADPQIHRFLVEEAERQEHQLEMIASENFVSQAVLQAMGSVLTNKYAEGYPGKRYYGGCEVVDEVERLAQDRVLQLFGGEHANVQPHSGAQANMAVYFALLQPGDTVLGMNLS
;
A
#
# COMPACT_ATOMS: atom_id res chain seq x y z
N MET A 1 0.80 22.64 2.87
CA MET A 1 -0.33 22.01 2.12
C MET A 1 -1.00 23.04 1.21
N ASP A 2 -0.23 24.01 0.71
CA ASP A 2 -0.78 25.26 0.18
C ASP A 2 -1.52 25.05 -1.15
N ALA A 3 -1.01 24.11 -1.96
CA ALA A 3 -1.69 23.69 -3.18
C ALA A 3 -3.09 23.10 -2.91
N LEU A 4 -3.22 22.28 -1.87
CA LEU A 4 -4.51 21.72 -1.46
C LEU A 4 -5.42 22.79 -0.86
N LEU A 5 -4.89 23.68 -0.01
CA LEU A 5 -5.67 24.79 0.54
C LEU A 5 -6.25 25.69 -0.56
N ALA A 6 -5.47 25.97 -1.61
CA ALA A 6 -5.92 26.78 -2.73
C ALA A 6 -6.97 26.07 -3.59
N ALA A 7 -6.85 24.77 -3.80
CA ALA A 7 -7.75 23.99 -4.65
C ALA A 7 -9.03 23.54 -3.92
N ASP A 8 -8.91 23.11 -2.67
CA ASP A 8 -10.00 22.59 -1.83
C ASP A 8 -9.76 22.94 -0.34
N PRO A 9 -10.20 24.14 0.10
CA PRO A 9 -10.07 24.56 1.49
C PRO A 9 -10.83 23.68 2.48
N GLN A 10 -11.89 22.97 2.04
CA GLN A 10 -12.70 22.14 2.92
C GLN A 10 -11.97 20.87 3.30
N ILE A 11 -11.38 20.18 2.32
CA ILE A 11 -10.53 19.00 2.59
C ILE A 11 -9.29 19.40 3.37
N HIS A 12 -8.68 20.55 3.07
CA HIS A 12 -7.56 21.05 3.86
C HIS A 12 -7.94 21.19 5.34
N ARG A 13 -9.10 21.81 5.65
CA ARG A 13 -9.57 21.96 7.03
C ARG A 13 -9.74 20.61 7.73
N PHE A 14 -10.36 19.63 7.09
CA PHE A 14 -10.58 18.31 7.69
C PHE A 14 -9.27 17.55 7.96
N LEU A 15 -8.25 17.73 7.12
CA LEU A 15 -6.93 17.14 7.38
C LEU A 15 -6.25 17.74 8.62
N VAL A 16 -6.43 19.05 8.86
CA VAL A 16 -5.92 19.71 10.07
C VAL A 16 -6.67 19.20 11.31
N GLU A 17 -8.00 19.15 11.24
CA GLU A 17 -8.84 18.65 12.34
C GLU A 17 -8.52 17.18 12.70
N GLU A 18 -8.29 16.31 11.71
CA GLU A 18 -7.92 14.91 11.97
C GLU A 18 -6.49 14.77 12.53
N ALA A 19 -5.55 15.62 12.10
CA ALA A 19 -4.20 15.63 12.68
C ALA A 19 -4.24 16.02 14.17
N GLU A 20 -5.01 17.05 14.52
CA GLU A 20 -5.23 17.46 15.92
C GLU A 20 -5.91 16.35 16.73
N ARG A 21 -6.89 15.66 16.14
CA ARG A 21 -7.53 14.50 16.78
C ARG A 21 -6.51 13.42 17.12
N GLN A 22 -5.70 13.02 16.14
CA GLN A 22 -4.69 11.97 16.31
C GLN A 22 -3.61 12.36 17.33
N GLU A 23 -3.22 13.63 17.40
CA GLU A 23 -2.22 14.13 18.35
C GLU A 23 -2.73 14.16 19.81
N HIS A 24 -4.03 14.37 20.00
CA HIS A 24 -4.61 14.61 21.33
C HIS A 24 -5.47 13.47 21.88
N GLN A 25 -5.64 12.38 21.13
CA GLN A 25 -6.40 11.21 21.57
C GLN A 25 -5.51 9.99 21.83
N LEU A 26 -5.94 9.16 22.79
CA LEU A 26 -5.36 7.84 23.00
C LEU A 26 -5.98 6.88 22.00
N GLU A 27 -5.21 6.49 20.99
CA GLU A 27 -5.65 5.51 19.99
C GLU A 27 -5.39 4.08 20.50
N MET A 28 -6.47 3.31 20.66
CA MET A 28 -6.46 2.00 21.32
C MET A 28 -6.96 0.88 20.39
N ILE A 29 -7.24 1.19 19.13
CA ILE A 29 -7.62 0.21 18.12
C ILE A 29 -6.38 -0.59 17.72
N ALA A 30 -6.37 -1.90 18.00
CA ALA A 30 -5.20 -2.77 17.86
C ALA A 30 -4.62 -2.85 16.44
N SER A 31 -5.40 -2.54 15.42
CA SER A 31 -4.99 -2.57 14.01
C SER A 31 -4.55 -1.21 13.46
N GLU A 32 -4.70 -0.13 14.23
CA GLU A 32 -4.26 1.20 13.82
C GLU A 32 -2.81 1.46 14.25
N ASN A 33 -2.14 2.34 13.51
CA ASN A 33 -0.78 2.75 13.80
C ASN A 33 -0.47 4.08 13.10
N PHE A 34 0.58 4.77 13.57
CA PHE A 34 1.08 6.00 12.96
C PHE A 34 2.34 5.71 12.14
N VAL A 35 2.27 5.95 10.83
CA VAL A 35 3.43 5.79 9.95
C VAL A 35 4.40 6.97 10.10
N SER A 36 5.67 6.76 9.73
CA SER A 36 6.65 7.84 9.75
C SER A 36 6.38 8.90 8.67
N GLN A 37 6.88 10.13 8.89
CA GLN A 37 6.79 11.22 7.92
C GLN A 37 7.43 10.84 6.56
N ALA A 38 8.50 10.05 6.56
CA ALA A 38 9.14 9.57 5.34
C ALA A 38 8.21 8.69 4.49
N VAL A 39 7.37 7.86 5.14
CA VAL A 39 6.36 7.05 4.44
C VAL A 39 5.28 7.95 3.83
N LEU A 40 4.77 8.95 4.58
CA LEU A 40 3.80 9.92 4.06
C LEU A 40 4.32 10.67 2.83
N GLN A 41 5.59 11.10 2.87
CA GLN A 41 6.24 11.78 1.74
C GLN A 41 6.32 10.89 0.49
N ALA A 42 6.65 9.60 0.65
CA ALA A 42 6.70 8.67 -0.47
C ALA A 42 5.31 8.41 -1.06
N MET A 43 4.28 8.23 -0.22
CA MET A 43 2.90 7.98 -0.65
C MET A 43 2.27 9.15 -1.42
N GLY A 44 2.62 10.39 -1.07
CA GLY A 44 2.18 11.59 -1.77
C GLY A 44 3.08 12.05 -2.92
N SER A 45 3.96 11.18 -3.42
CA SER A 45 4.98 11.53 -4.42
C SER A 45 4.54 11.34 -5.87
N VAL A 46 5.42 11.72 -6.81
CA VAL A 46 5.22 11.58 -8.25
C VAL A 46 5.07 10.12 -8.73
N LEU A 47 5.38 9.13 -7.88
CA LEU A 47 5.17 7.72 -8.21
C LEU A 47 3.70 7.41 -8.54
N THR A 48 2.76 8.15 -7.93
CA THR A 48 1.31 8.02 -8.21
C THR A 48 0.95 8.28 -9.68
N ASN A 49 1.77 9.05 -10.40
CA ASN A 49 1.51 9.41 -11.79
C ASN A 49 1.87 8.28 -12.77
N LYS A 50 2.57 7.23 -12.31
CA LYS A 50 3.14 6.21 -13.19
C LYS A 50 2.27 4.96 -13.26
N TYR A 51 1.76 4.68 -14.45
CA TYR A 51 1.15 3.40 -14.78
C TYR A 51 2.23 2.37 -15.16
N ALA A 52 2.34 1.26 -14.42
CA ALA A 52 3.43 0.29 -14.52
C ALA A 52 2.94 -1.17 -14.45
N GLU A 53 1.90 -1.50 -15.22
CA GLU A 53 1.38 -2.87 -15.28
C GLU A 53 2.44 -3.88 -15.72
N GLY A 54 2.39 -5.07 -15.11
CA GLY A 54 3.39 -6.14 -15.26
C GLY A 54 4.33 -6.21 -14.07
N TYR A 55 5.51 -6.79 -14.28
CA TYR A 55 6.57 -6.91 -13.28
C TYR A 55 7.84 -6.19 -13.74
N PRO A 56 8.79 -5.89 -12.84
CA PRO A 56 10.05 -5.27 -13.24
C PRO A 56 10.75 -6.03 -14.38
N GLY A 57 11.17 -5.31 -15.42
CA GLY A 57 11.75 -5.89 -16.65
C GLY A 57 10.76 -6.56 -17.61
N LYS A 58 9.48 -6.68 -17.23
CA LYS A 58 8.39 -7.27 -18.05
C LYS A 58 7.12 -6.41 -17.93
N ARG A 59 7.25 -5.13 -18.28
CA ARG A 59 6.15 -4.16 -18.25
C ARG A 59 5.39 -4.13 -19.57
N TYR A 60 4.10 -3.85 -19.51
CA TYR A 60 3.28 -3.60 -20.70
C TYR A 60 3.54 -2.22 -21.33
N TYR A 61 4.08 -1.29 -20.56
CA TYR A 61 4.31 0.10 -20.96
C TYR A 61 5.77 0.53 -20.71
N GLY A 62 6.27 1.45 -21.55
CA GLY A 62 7.62 2.00 -21.42
C GLY A 62 7.76 3.05 -20.31
N GLY A 63 8.99 3.50 -20.04
CA GLY A 63 9.29 4.55 -19.06
C GLY A 63 9.13 4.10 -17.60
N CYS A 64 9.42 2.82 -17.32
CA CYS A 64 9.26 2.20 -15.99
C CYS A 64 10.59 1.98 -15.28
N GLU A 65 11.70 2.52 -15.80
CA GLU A 65 13.07 2.20 -15.36
C GLU A 65 13.26 2.49 -13.87
N VAL A 66 12.77 3.64 -13.39
CA VAL A 66 12.89 4.04 -11.98
C VAL A 66 11.91 3.29 -11.08
N VAL A 67 10.66 3.08 -11.51
CA VAL A 67 9.66 2.36 -10.70
C VAL A 67 9.97 0.88 -10.58
N ASP A 68 10.67 0.31 -11.56
CA ASP A 68 11.22 -1.03 -11.49
C ASP A 68 12.26 -1.16 -10.37
N GLU A 69 13.15 -0.18 -10.18
CA GLU A 69 14.10 -0.18 -9.05
C GLU A 69 13.39 -0.03 -7.71
N VAL A 70 12.34 0.80 -7.64
CA VAL A 70 11.53 0.95 -6.43
C VAL A 70 10.87 -0.38 -6.05
N GLU A 71 10.27 -1.07 -7.02
CA GLU A 71 9.59 -2.34 -6.77
C GLU A 71 10.59 -3.46 -6.41
N ARG A 72 11.73 -3.56 -7.10
CA ARG A 72 12.82 -4.50 -6.75
C ARG A 72 13.30 -4.28 -5.32
N LEU A 73 13.60 -3.03 -4.96
CA LEU A 73 14.07 -2.70 -3.62
C LEU A 73 13.04 -3.04 -2.54
N ALA A 74 11.75 -2.85 -2.83
CA ALA A 74 10.67 -3.24 -1.91
C ALA A 74 10.62 -4.77 -1.73
N GLN A 75 10.73 -5.54 -2.81
CA GLN A 75 10.78 -7.01 -2.76
C GLN A 75 11.99 -7.49 -1.93
N ASP A 76 13.19 -6.95 -2.24
CA ASP A 76 14.43 -7.31 -1.55
C ASP A 76 14.34 -7.05 -0.04
N ARG A 77 13.79 -5.89 0.35
CA ARG A 77 13.62 -5.53 1.77
C ARG A 77 12.64 -6.44 2.49
N VAL A 78 11.53 -6.81 1.87
CA VAL A 78 10.57 -7.75 2.46
C VAL A 78 11.22 -9.13 2.66
N LEU A 79 11.95 -9.61 1.65
CA LEU A 79 12.68 -10.87 1.73
C LEU A 79 13.79 -10.83 2.80
N GLN A 80 14.49 -9.71 2.94
CA GLN A 80 15.49 -9.52 4.00
C GLN A 80 14.86 -9.54 5.40
N LEU A 81 13.66 -8.97 5.56
CA LEU A 81 12.97 -8.87 6.85
C LEU A 81 12.38 -10.20 7.31
N PHE A 82 11.74 -10.94 6.39
CA PHE A 82 10.92 -12.11 6.75
C PHE A 82 11.49 -13.44 6.23
N GLY A 83 12.52 -13.41 5.37
CA GLY A 83 12.98 -14.57 4.62
C GLY A 83 12.01 -14.97 3.51
N GLY A 84 12.40 -15.97 2.72
CA GLY A 84 11.62 -16.50 1.61
C GLY A 84 12.36 -16.47 0.28
N GLU A 85 11.77 -17.09 -0.74
CA GLU A 85 12.36 -17.14 -2.09
C GLU A 85 11.82 -16.02 -2.99
N HIS A 86 10.57 -15.61 -2.78
CA HIS A 86 9.86 -14.64 -3.63
C HIS A 86 8.90 -13.78 -2.82
N ALA A 87 8.72 -12.53 -3.22
CA ALA A 87 7.75 -11.61 -2.64
C ALA A 87 7.00 -10.86 -3.74
N ASN A 88 5.67 -10.76 -3.60
CA ASN A 88 4.85 -9.86 -4.41
C ASN A 88 4.38 -8.69 -3.54
N VAL A 89 4.74 -7.47 -3.95
CA VAL A 89 4.47 -6.21 -3.22
C VAL A 89 3.41 -5.33 -3.89
N GLN A 90 2.68 -5.87 -4.87
CA GLN A 90 1.67 -5.14 -5.65
C GLN A 90 0.23 -5.12 -5.07
N PRO A 91 -0.22 -6.06 -4.20
CA PRO A 91 -1.57 -5.99 -3.65
C PRO A 91 -1.84 -4.68 -2.87
N HIS A 92 -2.99 -4.04 -3.12
CA HIS A 92 -3.27 -2.73 -2.49
C HIS A 92 -3.69 -2.82 -1.01
N SER A 93 -4.09 -4.00 -0.55
CA SER A 93 -4.48 -4.26 0.84
C SER A 93 -4.44 -5.75 1.17
N GLY A 94 -4.55 -6.10 2.46
CA GLY A 94 -4.55 -7.49 2.91
C GLY A 94 -5.68 -8.34 2.30
N ALA A 95 -6.87 -7.77 2.11
CA ALA A 95 -8.00 -8.48 1.50
C ALA A 95 -7.71 -8.88 0.04
N GLN A 96 -7.08 -7.99 -0.74
CA GLN A 96 -6.70 -8.28 -2.11
C GLN A 96 -5.53 -9.26 -2.20
N ALA A 97 -4.59 -9.21 -1.25
CA ALA A 97 -3.51 -10.20 -1.17
C ALA A 97 -4.08 -11.61 -0.96
N ASN A 98 -5.03 -11.79 -0.03
CA ASN A 98 -5.71 -13.07 0.19
C ASN A 98 -6.47 -13.53 -1.06
N MET A 99 -7.17 -12.61 -1.73
CA MET A 99 -7.89 -12.92 -2.96
C MET A 99 -6.96 -13.37 -4.10
N ALA A 100 -5.78 -12.74 -4.23
CA ALA A 100 -4.78 -13.15 -5.21
C ALA A 100 -4.28 -14.57 -4.97
N VAL A 101 -4.07 -14.96 -3.70
CA VAL A 101 -3.69 -16.32 -3.32
C VAL A 101 -4.79 -17.32 -3.67
N TYR A 102 -6.06 -16.99 -3.37
CA TYR A 102 -7.18 -17.86 -3.71
C TYR A 102 -7.31 -18.07 -5.22
N PHE A 103 -7.22 -17.00 -6.02
CA PHE A 103 -7.28 -17.14 -7.48
C PHE A 103 -6.06 -17.84 -8.09
N ALA A 104 -4.90 -17.79 -7.43
CA ALA A 104 -3.71 -18.49 -7.90
C ALA A 104 -3.74 -19.99 -7.60
N LEU A 105 -4.33 -20.40 -6.47
CA LEU A 105 -4.20 -21.76 -5.94
C LEU A 105 -5.49 -22.58 -5.97
N LEU A 106 -6.67 -21.95 -6.07
CA LEU A 106 -7.96 -22.60 -5.94
C LEU A 106 -8.81 -22.43 -7.20
N GLN A 107 -9.80 -23.31 -7.33
CA GLN A 107 -10.86 -23.23 -8.32
C GLN A 107 -12.21 -22.95 -7.65
N PRO A 108 -13.20 -22.39 -8.39
CA PRO A 108 -14.56 -22.27 -7.88
C PRO A 108 -15.11 -23.62 -7.40
N GLY A 109 -15.51 -23.69 -6.13
CA GLY A 109 -16.01 -24.91 -5.48
C GLY A 109 -15.03 -25.56 -4.50
N ASP A 110 -13.76 -25.17 -4.52
CA ASP A 110 -12.77 -25.64 -3.53
C ASP A 110 -13.10 -25.14 -2.12
N THR A 111 -12.69 -25.91 -1.12
CA THR A 111 -12.97 -25.63 0.30
C THR A 111 -11.79 -24.93 0.97
N VAL A 112 -12.06 -23.82 1.67
CA VAL A 112 -11.11 -23.12 2.54
C VAL A 112 -11.63 -23.15 3.98
N LEU A 113 -10.80 -23.60 4.92
CA LEU A 113 -11.11 -23.53 6.34
C LEU A 113 -10.51 -22.25 6.95
N GLY A 114 -11.35 -21.44 7.59
CA GLY A 114 -10.95 -20.20 8.26
C GLY A 114 -11.48 -20.13 9.69
N MET A 115 -10.96 -19.20 10.48
CA MET A 115 -11.52 -18.89 11.79
C MET A 115 -12.92 -18.28 11.65
N ASN A 116 -13.82 -18.66 12.55
CA ASN A 116 -15.16 -18.10 12.60
C ASN A 116 -15.12 -16.64 13.11
N LEU A 117 -15.84 -15.75 12.43
CA LEU A 117 -15.90 -14.31 12.72
C LEU A 117 -17.15 -13.91 13.53
N SER A 118 -18.11 -14.83 13.69
CA SER A 118 -19.39 -14.61 14.36
C SER A 118 -19.53 -15.39 15.65
#